data_AF-A0A3B9PHK8-F1
#
_entry.id   AF-A0A3B9PHK8-F1
#
_cell.length_a   1.000
_cell.length_b   1.000
_cell.length_c   1.000
_cell.angle_alpha   90.00
_cell.angle_beta   90.00
_cell.angle_gamma   90.00
#
_symmetry.space_group_name_H-M   'P 1'
#
loop_
_entity.id
_entity.type
_entity.pdbx_description
1 polymer ?
#
loop_
_entity_poly.entity_id
_entity_poly.type
_entity_poly.pdbx_seq_one_letter_code
_entity_poly.pdbx_strand_id
1 'polypeptide(L)' 'MNGLFNPAVLVSAKLFLALVLLAAALPKLRHADEFLGVVANYRVLPRALVVPFAALLPWVELACAAALLVPASST' A
#
# COMPACT_ATOMS: atom_id res chain seq x y z
N MET A 1 23.45 -20.48 6.85
CA MET A 1 22.07 -19.99 7.09
C MET A 1 22.04 -18.46 7.08
N ASN A 2 22.26 -17.78 5.94
CA ASN A 2 22.27 -16.30 5.85
C ASN A 2 21.59 -15.77 4.54
N GLY A 3 20.70 -16.55 3.91
CA GLY A 3 20.13 -16.22 2.59
C GLY A 3 19.26 -14.96 2.56
N LEU A 4 18.74 -14.53 3.71
CA LEU A 4 17.87 -13.36 3.85
C LEU A 4 18.60 -12.03 3.57
N PHE A 5 19.93 -11.99 3.75
CA PHE A 5 20.76 -10.80 3.52
C PHE A 5 21.35 -10.75 2.10
N ASN A 6 20.94 -11.63 1.19
CA ASN A 6 21.37 -11.55 -0.20
C ASN A 6 20.70 -10.34 -0.88
N PRO A 7 21.45 -9.41 -1.50
CA PRO A 7 20.89 -8.22 -2.12
C PRO A 7 19.85 -8.54 -3.19
N ALA A 8 19.99 -9.66 -3.91
CA ALA A 8 18.99 -10.09 -4.89
C ALA A 8 17.65 -10.42 -4.22
N VAL A 9 17.66 -11.14 -3.08
CA VAL A 9 16.45 -11.49 -2.32
C VAL A 9 15.77 -10.23 -1.78
N LEU A 10 16.54 -9.27 -1.28
CA LEU A 10 16.04 -7.98 -0.81
C LEU A 10 15.37 -7.18 -1.94
N VAL A 11 16.00 -7.10 -3.12
CA VAL A 11 15.43 -6.41 -4.29
C VAL A 11 14.16 -7.10 -4.78
N SER A 12 14.17 -8.43 -4.88
CA SER A 12 12.99 -9.21 -5.26
C SER A 12 11.84 -9.01 -4.26
N ALA A 13 12.11 -9.00 -2.96
CA ALA A 13 11.10 -8.75 -1.93
C ALA A 13 10.51 -7.33 -2.03
N LYS A 14 11.36 -6.31 -2.25
CA LYS A 14 10.91 -4.92 -2.46
C LYS A 14 10.02 -4.79 -3.69
N LEU A 15 10.44 -5.35 -4.82
CA LEU A 15 9.66 -5.35 -6.06
C LEU A 15 8.32 -6.06 -5.88
N PHE A 16 8.34 -7.24 -5.24
CA PHE A 16 7.13 -7.98 -4.95
C PHE A 16 6.16 -7.16 -4.08
N LEU A 17 6.64 -6.56 -2.99
CA LEU A 17 5.81 -5.76 -2.11
C LEU A 17 5.29 -4.49 -2.79
N ALA A 18 6.12 -3.82 -3.61
CA ALA A 18 5.70 -2.66 -4.40
C ALA A 18 4.58 -3.04 -5.38
N LEU A 19 4.68 -4.18 -6.07
CA LEU A 19 3.64 -4.69 -6.96
C LEU A 19 2.35 -5.03 -6.20
N VAL A 20 2.44 -5.65 -5.02
CA VAL A 20 1.28 -5.94 -4.16
C VAL A 20 0.57 -4.64 -3.76
N LEU A 21 1.32 -3.63 -3.34
CA LEU A 21 0.75 -2.32 -2.96
C LEU A 21 0.12 -1.59 -4.15
N LEU A 22 0.77 -1.61 -5.33
CA LEU A 22 0.20 -1.06 -6.57
C LEU A 22 -1.10 -1.77 -6.95
N ALA A 23 -1.09 -3.11 -6.93
CA ALA A 23 -2.26 -3.94 -7.23
C ALA A 23 -3.39 -3.72 -6.21
N ALA A 24 -3.07 -3.42 -4.96
CA ALA A 24 -4.05 -3.10 -3.92
C ALA A 24 -4.65 -1.69 -4.11
N ALA A 25 -3.86 -0.70 -4.53
CA ALA A 25 -4.30 0.69 -4.67
C ALA A 25 -5.17 0.93 -5.90
N LEU A 26 -4.83 0.30 -7.03
CA LEU A 26 -5.49 0.48 -8.34
C LEU A 26 -7.03 0.28 -8.28
N PRO A 27 -7.56 -0.82 -7.74
CA PRO A 27 -9.01 -1.02 -7.63
C PRO A 27 -9.69 0.00 -6.72
N LYS A 28 -9.02 0.43 -5.63
CA LYS A 28 -9.58 1.42 -4.69
C LYS A 28 -9.72 2.81 -5.32
N LEU A 29 -8.83 3.15 -6.25
CA LEU A 29 -8.93 4.41 -7.02
C LEU A 29 -9.99 4.34 -8.13
N ARG A 30 -10.14 3.18 -8.78
CA ARG A 30 -11.14 2.99 -9.85
C ARG A 30 -12.57 2.88 -9.32
N HIS A 31 -12.72 2.28 -8.14
CA HIS A 31 -14.01 1.99 -7.51
C HIS A 31 -14.05 2.56 -6.09
N ALA A 32 -13.82 3.87 -5.97
CA ALA A 32 -13.71 4.56 -4.68
C ALA A 32 -14.99 4.43 -3.84
N ASP A 33 -16.17 4.49 -4.46
CA ASP A 33 -17.46 4.33 -3.77
C ASP A 33 -17.65 2.92 -3.21
N GLU A 34 -17.26 1.89 -3.96
CA GLU A 34 -17.31 0.50 -3.49
C GLU A 34 -16.35 0.31 -2.31
N PHE A 35 -15.14 0.86 -2.39
CA PHE A 35 -14.16 0.78 -1.31
C PHE A 35 -14.63 1.52 -0.05
N LEU A 36 -15.25 2.69 -0.19
CA LEU A 36 -15.88 3.41 0.92
C LEU A 36 -16.93 2.56 1.63
N GLY A 37 -17.79 1.88 0.85
CA GLY A 37 -18.78 0.95 1.37
C GLY A 37 -18.16 -0.22 2.14
N VAL A 38 -17.07 -0.79 1.63
CA VAL A 38 -16.30 -1.83 2.30
C VAL A 38 -15.76 -1.34 3.64
N VAL A 39 -15.09 -0.18 3.68
CA VAL A 39 -14.55 0.41 4.92
C VAL A 39 -15.66 0.70 5.95
N ALA A 40 -16.79 1.25 5.51
CA ALA A 40 -17.95 1.51 6.37
C ALA A 40 -18.51 0.21 6.97
N ASN A 41 -18.56 -0.87 6.17
CA ASN A 41 -19.15 -2.14 6.57
C ASN A 41 -18.31 -2.88 7.62
N TYR A 42 -16.99 -2.68 7.63
CA TYR A 42 -16.12 -3.28 8.65
C TYR A 42 -16.36 -2.71 10.07
N ARG A 43 -17.02 -1.55 10.21
CA ARG A 43 -17.38 -0.91 11.50
C ARG A 43 -16.21 -0.72 12.48
N VAL A 44 -14.97 -0.74 12.00
CA VAL A 44 -13.75 -0.53 12.81
C VAL A 44 -13.48 0.94 13.10
N LEU A 45 -13.93 1.84 12.20
CA LEU A 45 -13.73 3.28 12.32
C LEU A 45 -15.03 4.00 12.72
N PRO A 46 -14.95 5.11 13.49
CA PRO A 46 -16.05 6.05 13.65
C PRO A 46 -16.52 6.60 12.30
N ARG A 47 -17.82 6.88 12.15
CA ARG A 47 -18.41 7.34 10.88
C ARG A 47 -17.70 8.56 10.27
N ALA A 48 -17.20 9.47 11.10
CA ALA A 48 -16.47 10.65 10.65
C ALA A 48 -15.12 10.34 9.98
N LEU A 49 -14.50 9.21 10.31
CA LEU A 49 -13.19 8.81 9.78
C LEU A 49 -13.26 7.89 8.57
N VAL A 50 -14.43 7.34 8.25
CA VAL A 50 -14.61 6.41 7.12
C VAL A 50 -14.21 7.04 5.79
N VAL A 51 -14.71 8.25 5.51
CA VAL A 51 -14.43 9.00 4.27
C VAL A 51 -12.95 9.39 4.14
N PRO A 52 -12.32 10.08 5.12
CA PRO A 52 -10.91 10.45 4.97
C PRO A 52 -9.99 9.23 4.93
N PHE A 53 -10.30 8.15 5.66
CA PHE A 53 -9.52 6.91 5.60
C PHE A 53 -9.62 6.25 4.22
N ALA A 54 -10.84 6.10 3.69
CA ALA A 54 -11.05 5.49 2.38
C ALA A 54 -10.38 6.29 1.25
N ALA A 55 -10.36 7.62 1.36
CA ALA A 55 -9.69 8.50 0.41
C ALA A 55 -8.17 8.47 0.54
N LEU A 56 -7.62 8.44 1.76
CA LEU A 56 -6.19 8.55 2.02
C LEU A 56 -5.44 7.23 1.79
N LEU A 57 -6.07 6.08 2.10
CA LEU A 57 -5.40 4.78 2.06
C LEU A 57 -4.78 4.45 0.69
N PRO A 58 -5.45 4.64 -0.46
CA PRO A 58 -4.85 4.35 -1.76
C PRO A 58 -3.60 5.20 -2.04
N TRP A 59 -3.59 6.47 -1.60
CA TRP A 59 -2.41 7.34 -1.74
C TRP A 59 -1.25 6.87 -0.86
N VAL A 60 -1.53 6.40 0.36
CA VAL A 60 -0.52 5.82 1.24
C VAL A 60 0.06 4.53 0.64
N GLU A 61 -0.79 3.67 0.07
CA GLU A 61 -0.35 2.46 -0.63
C GLU A 61 0.58 2.79 -1.80
N LEU A 62 0.21 3.78 -2.63
CA LEU A 62 1.05 4.24 -3.75
C LEU A 62 2.36 4.90 -3.28
N ALA A 63 2.31 5.72 -2.23
CA ALA A 63 3.50 6.34 -1.66
C ALA A 63 4.48 5.30 -1.11
N CYS A 64 3.98 4.27 -0.41
CA CYS A 64 4.78 3.14 0.05
C CYS A 64 5.36 2.33 -1.12
N ALA A 65 4.56 2.07 -2.16
CA ALA A 65 5.05 1.38 -3.36
C ALA A 65 6.19 2.17 -4.03
N ALA A 66 6.03 3.49 -4.18
CA ALA A 66 7.08 4.36 -4.73
C ALA A 66 8.33 4.36 -3.82
N ALA A 67 8.15 4.50 -2.51
CA ALA A 67 9.26 4.50 -1.55
C ALA A 67 10.06 3.20 -1.55
N LEU A 68 9.42 2.05 -1.79
CA LEU A 68 10.12 0.75 -1.92
C LEU A 68 11.01 0.66 -3.16
N LEU A 69 10.68 1.41 -4.22
CA LEU A 69 11.44 1.46 -5.47
C LEU A 69 12.53 2.54 -5.46
N VAL A 70 12.38 3.57 -4.63
CA VAL A 70 13.42 4.60 -4.45
C VAL A 70 14.60 4.01 -3.67
N PRO A 71 15.82 4.05 -4.22
CA PRO A 71 17.01 3.67 -3.46
C PRO A 71 17.15 4.59 -2.25
N ALA A 72 17.24 4.02 -1.06
CA ALA A 72 17.64 4.79 0.11
C ALA A 72 19.11 5.20 -0.08
N SER A 73 19.35 6.40 -0.59
CA SER A 73 20.67 7.01 -0.62
C SER A 73 21.07 7.29 0.82
N SER A 74 21.88 6.42 1.41
CA SER A 74 22.58 6.72 2.65
C SER A 74 23.46 7.95 2.39
N THR A 75 23.12 9.07 3.02
CA THR A 75 24.03 10.22 3.17
C THR A 75 24.99 9.93 4.30
#